data_AF-A0A6G0VXD7-F1
#
_entry.id   AF-A0A6G0VXD7-F1
#
_cell.length_a   1.000
_cell.length_b   1.000
_cell.length_c   1.000
_cell.angle_alpha   90.00
_cell.angle_beta   90.00
_cell.angle_gamma   90.00
#
_symmetry.space_group_name_H-M   'P 1'
#
loop_
_entity.id
_entity.type
_entity.pdbx_description
1 polymer ?
#
loop_
_entity_poly.entity_id
_entity_poly.type
_entity_poly.pdbx_seq_one_letter_code
_entity_poly.pdbx_strand_id
1 'polypeptide(L)'
;MKQALLSVPNKPESNFYEDLCTSMIAANIPWYKLQHIPDESTLRKNYLQPCYIQAIEHIRKSLEDSFIWIVVDETTDINGHYVANLLVGALNCDKLSRSFSGQVGTALLAFLIK
;
A
#
# COMPACT_ATOMS: atom_id res chain seq x y z
N MET A 1 -30.46 -13.81 -31.55
CA MET A 1 -29.02 -13.51 -31.64
C MET A 1 -28.46 -13.53 -30.24
N LYS A 2 -27.60 -14.51 -29.92
CA LYS A 2 -26.96 -14.63 -28.61
C LYS A 2 -25.68 -13.79 -28.66
N GLN A 3 -25.62 -12.69 -27.92
CA GLN A 3 -24.38 -11.94 -27.76
C GLN A 3 -23.46 -12.77 -26.86
N ALA A 4 -22.31 -13.16 -27.41
CA ALA A 4 -21.26 -13.83 -26.68
C ALA A 4 -20.62 -12.82 -25.72
N LEU A 5 -20.71 -13.11 -24.43
CA LEU A 5 -19.92 -12.47 -23.39
C LEU A 5 -18.45 -12.73 -23.75
N LEU A 6 -17.71 -11.69 -24.14
CA LEU A 6 -16.27 -11.80 -24.32
C LEU A 6 -15.70 -12.22 -22.97
N SER A 7 -15.23 -13.46 -22.90
CA SER A 7 -14.42 -13.96 -21.80
C SER A 7 -13.31 -12.95 -21.53
N VAL A 8 -13.29 -12.40 -20.33
CA VAL A 8 -12.16 -11.63 -19.82
C VAL A 8 -10.90 -12.45 -20.12
N PRO A 9 -9.90 -11.91 -20.85
CA PRO A 9 -8.72 -12.68 -21.17
C PRO A 9 -8.05 -13.07 -19.86
N ASN A 10 -7.86 -14.37 -19.65
CA ASN A 10 -7.08 -14.90 -18.54
C ASN A 10 -5.71 -14.22 -18.54
N LYS A 11 -5.42 -13.52 -17.44
CA LYS A 11 -4.23 -12.71 -17.22
C LYS A 11 -2.98 -13.59 -17.25
N PRO A 12 -1.90 -13.20 -17.96
CA PRO A 12 -0.59 -13.78 -17.69
C PRO A 12 -0.09 -13.21 -16.36
N GLU A 13 -0.24 -13.98 -15.28
CA GLU A 13 0.40 -13.71 -14.00
C GLU A 13 1.89 -13.98 -14.14
N SER A 14 2.69 -12.93 -14.27
CA SER A 14 4.14 -13.03 -14.25
C SER A 14 4.67 -12.54 -12.92
N ASN A 15 5.32 -13.43 -12.17
CA ASN A 15 5.99 -13.10 -10.91
C ASN A 15 6.99 -11.94 -11.10
N PHE A 16 7.61 -11.82 -12.28
CA PHE A 16 8.53 -10.73 -12.59
C PHE A 16 7.86 -9.35 -12.52
N TYR A 17 6.65 -9.19 -13.07
CA TYR A 17 5.96 -7.90 -13.05
C TYR A 17 5.43 -7.53 -11.66
N GLU A 18 5.11 -8.53 -10.83
CA GLU A 18 4.78 -8.33 -9.41
C GLU A 18 6.00 -7.84 -8.62
N ASP A 19 7.15 -8.50 -8.78
CA ASP A 19 8.41 -8.10 -8.14
C ASP A 19 8.83 -6.68 -8.58
N LEU A 20 8.67 -6.38 -9.88
CA LEU A 20 8.94 -5.06 -10.42
C LEU A 20 8.01 -4.00 -9.82
N CYS A 21 6.70 -4.26 -9.76
CA CYS A 21 5.71 -3.37 -9.16
C CYS A 21 6.08 -3.05 -7.71
N THR A 22 6.35 -4.08 -6.92
CA THR A 22 6.70 -3.98 -5.51
C THR A 22 7.99 -3.18 -5.30
N SER A 23 9.03 -3.47 -6.10
CA SER A 23 10.33 -2.78 -6.02
C SER A 23 10.21 -1.30 -6.34
N MET A 24 9.41 -0.94 -7.35
CA MET A 24 9.23 0.47 -7.74
C MET A 24 8.45 1.27 -6.70
N ILE A 25 7.41 0.68 -6.10
CA ILE A 25 6.66 1.29 -4.99
C ILE A 25 7.60 1.50 -3.80
N ALA A 26 8.35 0.47 -3.41
CA ALA A 26 9.28 0.52 -2.28
C ALA A 26 10.38 1.58 -2.46
N ALA A 27 10.87 1.76 -3.69
CA ALA A 27 11.88 2.76 -4.03
C ALA A 27 11.29 4.17 -4.26
N ASN A 28 9.97 4.35 -4.14
CA ASN A 28 9.25 5.59 -4.46
C ASN A 28 9.56 6.11 -5.88
N ILE A 29 9.66 5.18 -6.85
CA ILE A 29 9.97 5.50 -8.24
C ILE A 29 8.66 5.58 -9.04
N PRO A 30 8.34 6.74 -9.63
CA PRO A 30 7.17 6.86 -10.48
C PRO A 30 7.23 5.95 -11.71
N TRP A 31 6.12 5.30 -12.03
CA TRP A 31 6.04 4.33 -13.13
C TRP A 31 6.20 4.93 -14.53
N TYR A 32 5.95 6.24 -14.72
CA TYR A 32 6.23 6.90 -15.99
C TYR A 32 7.73 6.88 -16.38
N LYS A 33 8.63 6.54 -15.44
CA LYS A 33 10.06 6.36 -15.71
C LYS A 33 10.40 5.01 -16.37
N LEU A 34 9.45 4.07 -16.42
CA LEU A 34 9.60 2.84 -17.21
C LEU A 34 9.49 3.17 -18.69
N GLN A 35 10.59 2.98 -19.41
CA GLN A 35 10.62 3.24 -20.86
C GLN A 35 10.00 2.09 -21.67
N HIS A 36 10.00 0.86 -21.13
CA HIS A 36 9.54 -0.34 -21.81
C HIS A 36 8.93 -1.37 -20.83
N ILE A 37 8.21 -2.34 -21.42
CA ILE A 37 7.36 -3.39 -20.84
C ILE A 37 7.73 -3.79 -19.39
N PRO A 38 6.78 -3.73 -18.43
CA PRO A 38 5.36 -3.43 -18.60
C PRO A 38 5.11 -1.91 -18.67
N ASP A 39 4.05 -1.51 -19.37
CA ASP A 39 3.61 -0.11 -19.34
C ASP A 39 2.97 0.23 -17.98
N GLU A 40 2.91 1.53 -17.68
CA GLU A 40 2.34 2.03 -16.43
C GLU A 40 0.90 1.53 -16.21
N SER A 41 0.08 1.44 -17.27
CA SER A 41 -1.30 0.95 -17.18
C SER A 41 -1.35 -0.51 -16.75
N THR A 42 -0.44 -1.36 -17.24
CA THR A 42 -0.38 -2.78 -16.84
C THR A 42 -0.05 -2.92 -15.36
N LEU A 43 0.94 -2.18 -14.85
CA LEU A 43 1.28 -2.19 -13.42
C LEU A 43 0.10 -1.72 -12.56
N ARG A 44 -0.53 -0.60 -12.94
CA ARG A 44 -1.64 -0.01 -12.19
C ARG A 44 -2.86 -0.92 -12.10
N LYS A 45 -3.25 -1.54 -13.22
CA LYS A 45 -4.49 -2.34 -13.28
C LYS A 45 -4.32 -3.73 -12.70
N ASN A 46 -3.14 -4.33 -12.87
CA ASN A 46 -2.98 -5.76 -12.64
C ASN A 46 -2.14 -6.10 -11.40
N TYR A 47 -1.25 -5.21 -10.95
CA TYR A 47 -0.25 -5.52 -9.93
C TYR A 47 -0.33 -4.59 -8.69
N LEU A 48 -0.88 -3.37 -8.82
CA LEU A 48 -0.99 -2.42 -7.69
C LEU A 48 -1.87 -2.91 -6.54
N GLN A 49 -3.05 -3.45 -6.86
CA GLN A 49 -4.03 -3.85 -5.84
C GLN A 49 -3.48 -4.95 -4.92
N PRO A 50 -2.86 -6.03 -5.44
CA PRO A 50 -2.16 -7.00 -4.59
C PRO A 50 -1.14 -6.38 -3.64
N CYS A 51 -0.29 -5.47 -4.12
CA CYS A 51 0.71 -4.80 -3.27
C CYS A 51 0.04 -4.03 -2.10
N TYR A 52 -1.06 -3.33 -2.38
CA TYR A 52 -1.80 -2.61 -1.34
C TYR A 52 -2.39 -3.57 -0.29
N ILE A 53 -3.04 -4.65 -0.73
CA ILE A 53 -3.60 -5.66 0.17
C ILE A 53 -2.49 -6.26 1.06
N GLN A 54 -1.37 -6.65 0.46
CA GLN A 54 -0.22 -7.21 1.19
C GLN A 54 0.34 -6.23 2.23
N ALA A 55 0.46 -4.93 1.87
CA ALA A 55 0.94 -3.91 2.79
C ALA A 55 0.00 -3.73 4.00
N ILE A 56 -1.31 -3.70 3.78
CA ILE A 56 -2.30 -3.60 4.85
C ILE A 56 -2.27 -4.83 5.76
N GLU A 57 -2.20 -6.04 5.18
CA GLU A 57 -2.11 -7.28 5.97
C GLU A 57 -0.82 -7.33 6.79
N HIS A 58 0.30 -6.88 6.23
CA HIS A 58 1.55 -6.77 6.97
C HIS A 58 1.43 -5.81 8.16
N ILE A 59 0.81 -4.64 7.97
CA ILE A 59 0.53 -3.69 9.05
C ILE A 59 -0.35 -4.34 10.12
N ARG A 60 -1.48 -4.96 9.75
CA ARG A 60 -2.38 -5.64 10.69
C ARG A 60 -1.66 -6.71 11.50
N LYS A 61 -0.89 -7.57 10.84
CA LYS A 61 -0.10 -8.62 11.48
C LYS A 61 0.94 -8.06 12.44
N SER A 62 1.60 -6.95 12.09
CA SER A 62 2.57 -6.29 12.98
C SER A 62 1.95 -5.66 14.23
N LEU A 63 0.64 -5.41 14.21
CA LEU A 63 -0.13 -4.82 15.31
C LEU A 63 -0.97 -5.87 16.05
N GLU A 64 -0.89 -7.13 15.64
CA GLU A 64 -1.61 -8.25 16.27
C GLU A 64 -1.26 -8.32 17.76
N ASP A 65 -2.27 -8.54 18.60
CA ASP A 65 -2.18 -8.63 20.07
C ASP A 65 -1.53 -7.44 20.78
N SER A 66 -1.46 -6.28 20.14
CA SER A 66 -0.89 -5.05 20.71
C SER A 66 -1.97 -4.00 20.96
N PHE A 67 -1.80 -3.19 22.00
CA PHE A 67 -2.52 -1.92 22.06
C PHE A 67 -2.03 -1.03 20.90
N ILE A 68 -2.90 -0.22 20.29
CA ILE A 68 -2.56 0.56 19.10
C ILE A 68 -2.64 2.05 19.45
N TRP A 69 -1.69 2.84 18.95
CA TRP A 69 -1.80 4.29 18.90
C TRP A 69 -1.83 4.76 17.44
N ILE A 70 -2.55 5.85 17.20
CA ILE A 70 -2.74 6.42 15.88
C ILE A 70 -2.52 7.93 15.98
N VAL A 71 -1.71 8.48 15.08
CA VAL A 71 -1.62 9.92 14.83
C VAL A 71 -2.29 10.19 13.48
N VAL A 72 -3.16 11.20 13.47
CA VAL A 72 -3.91 11.62 12.28
C VAL A 72 -3.50 13.03 11.93
N ASP A 73 -3.16 13.23 10.66
CA ASP A 73 -2.90 14.53 10.07
C ASP A 73 -3.84 14.73 8.88
N GLU A 74 -4.73 15.72 8.98
CA GLU A 74 -5.73 16.02 7.95
C GLU A 74 -5.29 17.25 7.15
N THR A 75 -5.28 17.12 5.83
CA THR A 75 -5.02 18.21 4.89
C THR A 75 -6.14 18.28 3.86
N THR A 76 -6.56 19.48 3.51
CA THR A 76 -7.49 19.72 2.39
C THR A 76 -6.74 20.39 1.25
N ASP A 77 -6.82 19.85 0.04
CA ASP A 77 -6.20 20.46 -1.13
C ASP A 77 -7.01 21.68 -1.65
N ILE A 78 -6.43 22.42 -2.59
CA ILE A 78 -7.09 23.59 -3.22
C ILE A 78 -8.37 23.25 -3.99
N ASN A 79 -8.57 21.97 -4.33
CA ASN A 79 -9.75 21.47 -5.03
C ASN A 79 -10.82 20.97 -4.04
N GLY A 80 -10.56 21.04 -2.73
CA GLY A 80 -11.47 20.57 -1.69
C GLY A 80 -11.40 19.06 -1.43
N HIS A 81 -10.38 18.34 -1.92
CA HIS A 81 -10.16 16.95 -1.55
C HIS A 81 -9.57 16.86 -0.15
N TYR A 82 -10.23 16.08 0.71
CA TYR A 82 -9.77 15.79 2.05
C TYR A 82 -8.82 14.59 2.02
N VAL A 83 -7.62 14.75 2.56
CA VAL A 83 -6.61 13.71 2.69
C VAL A 83 -6.24 13.58 4.15
N ALA A 84 -6.39 12.38 4.70
CA ALA A 84 -5.88 12.03 6.02
C ALA A 84 -4.64 11.15 5.90
N ASN A 85 -3.54 11.58 6.52
CA ASN A 85 -2.35 10.80 6.76
C ASN A 85 -2.47 10.13 8.13
N LEU A 86 -2.30 8.80 8.17
CA LEU A 86 -2.34 8.03 9.41
C LEU A 86 -0.96 7.43 9.69
N LEU A 87 -0.43 7.70 10.88
CA LEU A 87 0.71 6.98 11.45
C LEU A 87 0.17 6.03 12.52
N VAL A 88 0.44 4.74 12.36
CA VAL A 88 -0.07 3.70 13.26
C VAL A 88 1.11 2.98 13.90
N GLY A 89 1.02 2.70 15.20
CA GLY A 89 2.04 1.94 15.92
C GLY A 89 1.49 1.06 17.04
N ALA A 90 2.25 0.03 17.38
CA ALA A 90 1.98 -0.84 18.53
C ALA A 90 2.49 -0.20 19.83
N LEU A 91 1.66 -0.27 20.86
CA LEU A 91 1.91 0.16 22.22
C LEU A 91 2.17 -1.11 23.05
N ASN A 92 3.44 -1.51 23.12
CA ASN A 92 3.87 -2.67 23.88
C ASN A 92 4.07 -2.30 25.35
N CYS A 93 3.17 -2.74 26.25
CA CYS A 93 3.31 -2.52 27.69
C CYS A 93 4.42 -3.40 28.32
N ASP A 94 4.68 -4.58 27.74
CA ASP A 94 5.54 -5.61 28.36
C ASP A 94 7.04 -5.52 27.99
N LYS A 95 7.44 -4.60 27.11
CA LYS A 95 8.85 -4.39 26.70
C LYS A 95 9.54 -3.25 27.46
N LEU A 96 9.16 -3.02 28.71
CA LEU A 96 9.71 -1.96 29.57
C LEU A 96 11.14 -2.20 30.12
N SER A 97 11.91 -3.16 29.57
CA SER A 97 13.27 -3.50 30.09
C SER A 97 14.44 -3.14 29.16
N ARG A 98 14.23 -2.51 28.00
CA ARG A 98 15.31 -1.86 27.27
C ARG A 98 14.84 -0.50 26.81
N SER A 99 15.61 0.52 27.18
CA SER A 99 15.46 1.94 26.91
C SER A 99 14.56 2.23 25.70
N PHE A 100 13.54 3.08 25.91
CA PHE A 100 12.65 3.62 24.89
C PHE A 100 13.40 4.05 23.62
N SER A 101 13.60 3.09 22.72
CA SER A 101 13.81 3.30 21.31
C SER A 101 12.50 2.86 20.72
N GLY A 102 11.56 3.80 20.57
CA GLY A 102 10.31 3.51 19.87
C GLY A 102 10.64 2.80 18.58
N GLN A 103 10.19 1.55 18.43
CA GLN A 103 10.21 0.92 17.13
C GLN A 103 9.15 1.67 16.31
N VAL A 104 9.59 2.74 15.65
CA VAL A 104 8.78 3.47 14.70
C VAL A 104 8.66 2.57 13.49
N GLY A 105 7.65 1.70 13.48
CA GLY A 105 7.13 1.17 12.24
C GLY A 105 6.54 2.36 11.49
N THR A 106 7.33 3.02 10.63
CA THR A 106 6.82 4.05 9.73
C THR A 106 5.97 3.36 8.66
N ALA A 107 4.72 3.03 9.00
CA ALA A 107 3.69 2.78 8.01
C ALA A 107 3.04 4.13 7.70
N LEU A 108 3.59 4.83 6.69
CA LEU A 108 2.97 6.04 6.16
C LEU A 108 1.84 5.58 5.24
N LEU A 109 0.71 5.22 5.85
CA LEU A 109 -0.48 4.83 5.11
C LEU A 109 -1.34 6.09 4.93
N ALA A 110 -1.04 6.84 3.88
CA ALA A 110 -1.95 7.86 3.36
C ALA A 110 -3.01 7.17 2.49
N PHE A 111 -4.17 7.81 2.35
CA PHE A 111 -5.38 7.43 1.61
C PHE A 111 -6.51 6.83 2.46
N LEU A 112 -7.17 7.74 3.19
CA LEU A 112 -8.63 7.71 3.29
C LEU A 112 -9.17 8.93 2.53
N ILE A 113 -9.78 8.72 1.36
CA ILE A 113 -10.65 9.70 0.70
C ILE A 113 -12.06 9.13 0.79
N LYS A 114 -12.99 9.93 1.31
CA LYS A 114 -14.42 9.67 1.35
C LYS A 114 -15.09 10.33 0.16
#